data_AF-A0A533SR78-F1
#
_entry.id   AF-A0A533SR78-F1
#
_cell.length_a   1.000
_cell.length_b   1.000
_cell.length_c   1.000
_cell.angle_alpha   90.00
_cell.angle_beta   90.00
_cell.angle_gamma   90.00
#
_symmetry.space_group_name_H-M   'P 1'
#
loop_
_entity.id
_entity.type
_entity.pdbx_description
1 polymer ?
#
loop_
_entity_poly.entity_id
_entity_poly.type
_entity_poly.pdbx_seq_one_letter_code
_entity_poly.pdbx_strand_id
1 'polypeptide(L)'
;MADSYLKHCDAIVRGIKGNQVTFDRTVLHPLSGGVANDLGNVTCHGISYDVIDVGEDEVTGDVIHAMSRTPAFQIGDAAEIALDWDRRYALMKLHTAAHILSSIMYNKYRALITGGHIDPAVA
;
A
#
# COMPACT_ATOMS: atom_id res chain seq x y z
N MET A 1 -8.75 -6.17 3.87
CA MET A 1 -8.85 -5.25 5.03
C MET A 1 -10.33 -4.95 5.26
N ALA A 2 -10.82 -5.00 6.51
CA ALA A 2 -12.25 -4.79 6.80
C ALA A 2 -12.65 -3.30 6.83
N ASP A 3 -11.68 -2.41 7.02
CA ASP A 3 -11.88 -0.96 7.05
C ASP A 3 -10.81 -0.25 6.20
N SER A 4 -11.22 0.38 5.10
CA SER A 4 -10.34 1.14 4.20
C SER A 4 -9.92 2.50 4.75
N TYR A 5 -10.55 2.97 5.84
CA TYR A 5 -10.30 4.26 6.47
C TYR A 5 -9.35 4.17 7.67
N LEU A 6 -8.92 2.97 8.05
CA LEU A 6 -7.89 2.79 9.07
C LEU A 6 -6.56 3.36 8.58
N LYS A 7 -6.01 4.32 9.33
CA LYS A 7 -4.82 5.11 8.92
C LYS A 7 -3.54 4.69 9.62
N HIS A 8 -3.65 3.95 10.71
CA HIS A 8 -2.50 3.46 11.46
C HIS A 8 -2.82 2.11 12.13
N CYS A 9 -1.79 1.34 12.43
CA CYS A 9 -1.91 0.14 13.26
C CYS A 9 -0.61 -0.19 13.98
N ASP A 10 -0.73 -0.85 15.13
CA ASP A 10 0.40 -1.51 15.78
C ASP A 10 0.65 -2.87 15.11
N ALA A 11 1.91 -3.23 14.95
CA ALA A 11 2.34 -4.47 14.32
C ALA A 11 3.63 -5.02 14.94
N ILE A 12 3.95 -6.27 14.63
CA ILE A 12 5.19 -6.95 15.03
C ILE A 12 6.00 -7.26 13.77
N VAL A 13 7.30 -6.94 13.80
CA VAL A 13 8.25 -7.26 12.72
C VAL A 13 8.40 -8.78 12.59
N ARG A 14 8.11 -9.32 11.40
CA ARG A 14 8.21 -10.77 11.11
C ARG A 14 9.45 -11.16 10.33
N GLY A 15 9.89 -10.31 9.40
CA GLY A 15 10.99 -10.62 8.51
C GLY A 15 11.73 -9.37 8.08
N ILE A 16 13.04 -9.50 7.90
CA ILE A 16 13.91 -8.42 7.44
C ILE A 16 14.87 -9.00 6.39
N LYS A 17 14.92 -8.35 5.23
CA LYS A 17 15.87 -8.67 4.16
C LYS A 17 16.39 -7.37 3.55
N GLY A 18 17.51 -6.87 4.07
CA GLY A 18 18.03 -5.55 3.68
C GLY A 18 17.06 -4.44 4.11
N ASN A 19 16.54 -3.66 3.16
CA ASN A 19 15.52 -2.64 3.42
C ASN A 19 14.08 -3.15 3.26
N GLN A 20 13.87 -4.43 2.93
CA GLN A 20 12.53 -5.04 2.84
C GLN A 20 12.13 -5.63 4.19
N VAL A 21 10.93 -5.28 4.66
CA VAL A 21 10.39 -5.70 5.96
C VAL A 21 8.98 -6.24 5.80
N THR A 22 8.68 -7.34 6.49
CA THR A 22 7.33 -7.89 6.63
C THR A 22 6.87 -7.79 8.07
N PHE A 23 5.56 -7.62 8.26
CA PHE A 23 4.93 -7.48 9.57
C PHE A 23 3.79 -8.50 9.74
N ASP A 24 3.34 -8.74 10.96
CA ASP A 24 2.17 -9.61 11.21
C ASP A 24 0.85 -9.03 10.71
N ARG A 25 0.78 -7.71 10.59
CA ARG A 25 -0.33 -6.96 10.01
C ARG A 25 0.17 -5.62 9.47
N THR A 26 -0.60 -5.02 8.57
CA THR A 26 -0.32 -3.70 8.03
C THR A 26 -1.60 -3.02 7.58
N VAL A 27 -1.61 -1.68 7.60
CA VAL A 27 -2.65 -0.84 6.96
C VAL A 27 -2.28 -0.46 5.53
N LEU A 28 -1.05 -0.73 5.08
CA LEU A 28 -0.56 -0.36 3.76
C LEU A 28 -0.97 -1.42 2.73
N HIS A 29 -1.51 -0.99 1.59
CA HIS A 29 -1.93 -1.86 0.50
C HIS A 29 -0.81 -1.97 -0.54
N PRO A 30 -0.48 -3.19 -1.00
CA PRO A 30 0.48 -3.37 -2.07
C PRO A 30 -0.09 -2.89 -3.42
N LEU A 31 0.76 -2.74 -4.42
CA LEU A 31 0.30 -2.51 -5.79
C LEU A 31 -0.60 -3.66 -6.23
N SER A 32 -1.82 -3.35 -6.69
CA SER A 32 -2.79 -4.38 -7.09
C SER A 32 -3.82 -3.84 -8.07
N GLY A 33 -4.22 -4.66 -9.04
CA GLY A 33 -5.30 -4.32 -9.99
C GLY A 33 -5.04 -3.04 -10.81
N GLY A 34 -3.78 -2.64 -10.99
CA GLY A 34 -3.40 -1.39 -11.65
C GLY A 34 -3.49 -0.15 -10.76
N VAL A 35 -3.85 -0.29 -9.48
CA VAL A 35 -3.81 0.77 -8.47
C VAL A 35 -2.43 0.77 -7.82
N ALA A 36 -1.78 1.92 -7.81
CA ALA A 36 -0.48 2.08 -7.18
C ALA A 36 -0.56 1.75 -5.68
N ASN A 37 0.57 1.30 -5.13
CA ASN A 37 0.71 0.98 -3.72
C ASN A 37 0.56 2.22 -2.83
N ASP A 38 0.28 1.95 -1.57
CA ASP A 38 0.37 2.97 -0.53
C ASP A 38 1.80 3.27 -0.13
N LEU A 39 1.95 4.45 0.47
CA LEU A 39 3.16 4.92 1.13
C LEU A 39 2.81 5.26 2.58
N GLY A 40 3.84 5.48 3.39
CA GLY A 40 3.64 5.79 4.80
C GLY A 40 4.95 5.79 5.56
N ASN A 41 4.85 5.56 6.86
CA ASN A 41 6.01 5.41 7.73
C ASN A 41 5.82 4.28 8.72
N VAL A 42 6.94 3.72 9.16
CA VAL A 42 7.02 2.74 10.24
C VAL A 42 7.89 3.33 11.34
N THR A 43 7.37 3.37 12.56
CA THR A 43 8.09 3.83 13.75
C THR A 43 8.39 2.65 14.67
N CYS A 44 9.66 2.47 15.04
CA CYS A 44 10.11 1.44 15.98
C CYS A 44 11.16 2.05 16.91
N HIS A 45 11.09 1.77 18.21
CA HIS A 45 12.00 2.34 19.22
C HIS A 45 12.15 3.87 19.14
N GLY A 46 11.09 4.58 18.74
CA GLY A 46 11.09 6.04 18.55
C GLY A 46 11.77 6.55 17.28
N ILE A 47 12.25 5.66 16.40
CA ILE A 47 12.86 6.02 15.11
C ILE A 47 11.85 5.72 13.99
N SER A 48 11.59 6.73 13.15
CA SER A 48 10.69 6.62 12.00
C SER A 48 11.45 6.36 10.69
N TYR A 49 10.87 5.52 9.85
CA TYR A 49 11.37 5.10 8.54
C TYR A 49 10.25 5.24 7.51
N ASP A 50 10.53 5.92 6.41
CA ASP A 50 9.54 6.03 5.33
C ASP A 50 9.42 4.71 4.60
N VAL A 51 8.18 4.35 4.27
CA VAL A 51 7.86 3.24 3.37
C VAL A 51 7.73 3.81 1.97
N ILE A 52 8.67 3.47 1.10
CA ILE A 52 8.78 4.04 -0.26
C ILE A 52 8.15 3.14 -1.33
N ASP A 53 7.94 1.87 -1.02
CA ASP A 53 7.25 0.91 -1.89
C ASP A 53 6.61 -0.20 -1.05
N VAL A 54 5.50 -0.73 -1.53
CA VAL A 54 4.76 -1.85 -0.90
C VAL A 54 4.37 -2.85 -1.97
N GLY A 55 4.90 -4.06 -1.85
CA GLY A 55 4.63 -5.18 -2.73
C GLY A 55 4.01 -6.37 -1.99
N GLU A 56 3.70 -7.41 -2.75
CA GLU A 56 3.19 -8.68 -2.23
C GLU A 56 4.10 -9.80 -2.71
N ASP A 57 4.48 -10.71 -1.82
CA ASP A 57 5.19 -11.93 -2.21
C ASP A 57 4.21 -12.86 -2.93
N GLU A 58 4.49 -13.18 -4.20
CA GLU A 58 3.59 -14.00 -5.02
C GLU A 58 3.42 -15.44 -4.51
N VAL A 59 4.35 -15.94 -3.67
CA VAL A 59 4.33 -17.30 -3.14
C VAL A 59 3.66 -17.33 -1.77
N THR A 60 4.00 -16.41 -0.87
CA THR A 60 3.48 -16.42 0.50
C THR A 60 2.24 -15.54 0.71
N GLY A 61 2.00 -14.56 -0.18
CA GLY A 61 0.98 -13.53 -0.01
C GLY A 61 1.35 -12.50 1.07
N ASP A 62 2.59 -12.50 1.55
CA ASP A 62 3.02 -11.54 2.56
C ASP A 62 3.20 -10.15 1.95
N VAL A 63 2.74 -9.12 2.67
CA VAL A 63 2.97 -7.73 2.26
C VAL A 63 4.39 -7.31 2.62
N ILE A 64 5.18 -6.99 1.60
CA ILE A 64 6.57 -6.56 1.69
C ILE A 64 6.61 -5.04 1.66
N HIS A 65 7.28 -4.44 2.66
CA HIS A 65 7.42 -3.00 2.79
C HIS A 65 8.89 -2.63 2.53
N ALA A 66 9.15 -1.87 1.48
CA ALA A 66 10.49 -1.34 1.20
C ALA A 66 10.68 -0.02 1.96
N MET A 67 11.65 -0.01 2.86
CA MET A 67 12.02 1.17 3.65
C MET A 67 12.96 2.08 2.85
N SER A 68 12.92 3.39 3.13
CA SER A 68 13.83 4.39 2.54
C SER A 68 15.31 4.14 2.85
N ARG A 69 15.59 3.40 3.92
CA ARG A 69 16.92 2.94 4.33
C ARG A 69 16.80 1.61 5.08
N THR A 70 17.90 0.87 5.18
CA THR A 70 17.96 -0.33 6.02
C THR A 70 17.57 0.02 7.47
N PRO A 71 16.50 -0.58 8.02
CA PRO A 71 16.08 -0.28 9.37
C PRO A 71 16.95 -0.99 10.41
N ALA A 72 17.00 -0.44 11.62
CA ALA A 72 17.69 -1.05 12.75
C ALA A 72 16.77 -1.99 13.56
N PHE A 73 15.64 -2.39 12.98
CA PHE A 73 14.67 -3.28 13.60
C PHE A 73 15.25 -4.68 13.83
N GLN A 74 14.65 -5.38 14.76
CA GLN A 74 14.83 -6.82 14.94
C GLN A 74 13.51 -7.54 14.71
N ILE A 75 13.58 -8.79 14.26
CA ILE A 75 12.40 -9.65 14.21
C ILE A 75 11.85 -9.78 15.63
N GLY A 76 10.55 -9.56 15.79
CA GLY A 76 9.86 -9.54 17.08
C GLY A 76 9.65 -8.15 17.68
N ASP A 77 10.26 -7.10 17.11
CA ASP A 77 10.06 -5.73 17.58
C ASP A 77 8.63 -5.24 17.32
N ALA A 78 8.13 -4.42 18.25
CA ALA A 78 6.88 -3.70 18.08
C ALA A 78 7.09 -2.45 17.22
N ALA A 79 6.21 -2.27 16.24
CA ALA A 79 6.25 -1.16 15.30
C ALA A 79 4.86 -0.52 15.16
N GLU A 80 4.84 0.80 15.02
CA GLU A 80 3.64 1.56 14.63
C GLU A 80 3.74 1.87 13.13
N ILE A 81 2.73 1.46 12.37
CA ILE A 81 2.65 1.71 10.92
C ILE A 81 1.61 2.80 10.71
N ALA A 82 2.00 3.89 10.03
CA ALA A 82 1.11 4.98 9.66
C ALA A 82 1.07 5.17 8.14
N LEU A 83 -0.12 5.38 7.61
CA LEU A 83 -0.42 5.56 6.20
C LEU A 83 -0.30 7.02 5.78
N ASP A 84 0.23 7.28 4.58
CA ASP A 84 0.02 8.55 3.88
C ASP A 84 -1.45 8.64 3.44
N TRP A 85 -2.25 9.29 4.29
CA TRP A 85 -3.69 9.37 4.10
C TRP A 85 -4.08 10.14 2.85
N ASP A 86 -3.35 11.20 2.50
CA ASP A 86 -3.69 12.03 1.35
C ASP A 86 -3.48 11.26 0.06
N ARG A 87 -2.39 10.49 -0.04
CA ARG A 87 -2.17 9.56 -1.15
C ARG A 87 -3.25 8.47 -1.20
N ARG A 88 -3.51 7.77 -0.09
CA ARG A 88 -4.56 6.73 -0.05
C ARG A 88 -5.89 7.26 -0.51
N TYR A 89 -6.30 8.42 0.00
CA TYR A 89 -7.61 8.97 -0.30
C TYR A 89 -7.71 9.43 -1.76
N ALA A 90 -6.62 9.93 -2.34
CA ALA A 90 -6.54 10.20 -3.78
C ALA A 90 -6.69 8.91 -4.60
N LEU A 91 -5.98 7.83 -4.25
CA LEU A 91 -6.10 6.52 -4.90
C LEU A 91 -7.54 5.98 -4.82
N MET A 92 -8.18 6.04 -3.66
CA MET A 92 -9.58 5.63 -3.49
C MET A 92 -10.54 6.37 -4.42
N LYS A 93 -10.39 7.70 -4.51
CA LYS A 93 -11.20 8.53 -5.42
C LYS A 93 -10.96 8.19 -6.88
N LEU A 94 -9.70 8.06 -7.30
CA LEU A 94 -9.34 7.74 -8.68
C LEU A 94 -9.82 6.35 -9.08
N HIS A 95 -9.67 5.35 -8.20
CA HIS A 95 -10.15 3.99 -8.45
C HIS A 95 -11.67 3.95 -8.59
N THR A 96 -12.40 4.64 -7.72
CA THR A 96 -13.86 4.79 -7.83
C THR A 96 -14.26 5.47 -9.15
N ALA A 97 -13.57 6.55 -9.52
CA ALA A 97 -13.80 7.26 -10.77
C ALA A 97 -13.52 6.38 -12.00
N ALA A 98 -12.47 5.56 -11.97
CA ALA A 98 -12.14 4.62 -13.04
C ALA A 98 -13.27 3.59 -13.25
N HIS A 99 -13.87 3.06 -12.18
CA HIS A 99 -15.02 2.17 -12.29
C HIS A 99 -16.25 2.86 -12.88
N ILE A 100 -16.54 4.09 -12.44
CA ILE A 100 -17.66 4.89 -12.99
C ILE A 100 -17.44 5.13 -14.49
N LEU A 101 -16.26 5.57 -14.89
CA LEU A 101 -15.92 5.82 -16.29
C LEU A 101 -15.99 4.53 -17.12
N SER A 102 -15.44 3.43 -16.63
CA SER A 102 -15.53 2.11 -17.26
C SER A 102 -16.98 1.71 -17.50
N SER A 103 -17.85 1.90 -16.50
CA SER A 103 -19.29 1.61 -16.63
C SER A 103 -19.94 2.46 -17.73
N ILE A 104 -19.65 3.76 -17.78
CA ILE A 104 -20.18 4.64 -18.83
C ILE A 104 -19.69 4.21 -20.22
N MET A 105 -18.39 3.92 -20.35
CA MET A 105 -17.76 3.52 -21.60
C MET A 105 -18.34 2.21 -22.14
N TYR A 106 -18.53 1.24 -21.26
CA TYR A 106 -19.15 -0.03 -21.62
C TYR A 106 -20.62 0.14 -22.01
N ASN A 107 -21.41 0.86 -21.20
CA ASN A 107 -22.84 1.00 -21.44
C ASN A 107 -23.15 1.79 -22.72
N LYS A 108 -22.38 2.85 -23.00
CA LYS A 108 -22.65 3.74 -24.15
C LYS A 108 -21.97 3.28 -25.43
N TYR A 109 -20.78 2.69 -25.35
CA TYR A 109 -19.95 2.41 -26.53
C TYR A 109 -19.55 0.94 -26.67
N ARG A 110 -19.95 0.06 -25.73
CA ARG A 110 -19.50 -1.35 -25.67
C ARG A 110 -17.98 -1.48 -25.65
N ALA A 111 -17.28 -0.43 -25.22
CA ALA A 111 -15.84 -0.44 -25.07
C ALA A 111 -15.46 -1.30 -23.86
N LEU A 112 -14.48 -2.18 -24.05
CA LEU A 112 -13.90 -2.99 -22.99
C LEU A 112 -12.66 -2.30 -22.43
N ILE A 113 -12.45 -2.44 -21.12
CA ILE A 113 -11.21 -2.01 -20.47
C ILE A 113 -10.19 -3.15 -20.60
N THR A 114 -9.04 -2.86 -21.20
CA THR A 114 -7.96 -3.83 -21.40
C THR A 114 -6.84 -3.71 -20.36
N GLY A 115 -6.81 -2.61 -19.60
CA GLY A 115 -5.84 -2.34 -18.54
C GLY A 115 -6.03 -0.94 -17.95
N GLY A 116 -5.34 -0.66 -16.84
CA GLY A 116 -5.37 0.63 -16.18
C GLY A 116 -4.13 0.85 -15.31
N HIS A 117 -3.74 2.10 -15.16
CA HIS A 117 -2.70 2.53 -14.23
C HIS A 117 -3.23 3.75 -13.47
N ILE A 118 -3.41 3.59 -12.15
CA ILE A 118 -4.00 4.59 -11.27
C ILE A 118 -2.93 5.01 -10.27
N ASP A 119 -2.37 6.21 -10.48
CA ASP A 119 -1.48 6.87 -9.52
C ASP A 119 -1.82 8.37 -9.48
N PRO A 120 -2.00 8.99 -8.30
CA PRO A 120 -2.21 10.43 -8.20
C PRO A 120 -1.03 11.27 -8.71
N ALA A 121 0.18 10.73 -8.82
CA ALA A 121 1.34 11.43 -9.37
C ALA A 121 1.27 11.64 -10.89
N VAL A 122 0.42 10.88 -11.60
CA VAL A 122 0.21 11.00 -13.05
C VAL A 122 -1.15 11.59 -13.41
N ALA A 123 -1.94 11.98 -12.41
CA ALA A 123 -3.32 12.47 -12.54
C ALA A 123 -3.40 13.98 -12.77
#